data_AF-A0A7Y2GN89-F1
#
_entry.id   AF-A0A7Y2GN89-F1
#
_cell.length_a   1.000
_cell.length_b   1.000
_cell.length_c   1.000
_cell.angle_alpha   90.00
_cell.angle_beta   90.00
_cell.angle_gamma   90.00
#
_symmetry.space_group_name_H-M   'P 1'
#
loop_
_entity.id
_entity.type
_entity.pdbx_description
1 polymer ?
#
loop_
_entity_poly.entity_id
_entity_poly.type
_entity_poly.pdbx_seq_one_letter_code
_entity_poly.pdbx_strand_id
1 'polypeptide(L)'
;MKKKLNVKDLLDSAILDNMDTQKEVKGLRDDRDPDMEKNNLTGNDSENFRPQHLIKDSFPTSNLNESEQKEVAEFEMFLEQDRYTDKKEQFIFRLSKTCFEDYEKLASAYNYKLNKKVSRNDIMRKALEQYHEKSVVRLKDIIDKI
;
A
#
# COMPACT_ATOMS: atom_id res chain seq x y z
N MET A 1 -7.91 -39.63 12.71
CA MET A 1 -7.71 -38.77 13.90
C MET A 1 -7.24 -37.39 13.44
N LYS A 2 -8.05 -36.34 13.62
CA LYS A 2 -7.68 -34.97 13.22
C LYS A 2 -6.70 -34.40 14.26
N LYS A 3 -5.44 -34.18 13.89
CA LYS A 3 -4.46 -33.49 14.75
C LYS A 3 -4.97 -32.06 14.98
N LYS A 4 -5.08 -31.64 16.24
CA LYS A 4 -5.34 -30.24 16.61
C LYS A 4 -4.09 -29.45 16.22
N LEU A 5 -4.19 -28.62 15.19
CA LEU A 5 -3.14 -27.70 14.78
C LEU A 5 -2.94 -26.66 15.88
N ASN A 6 -1.73 -26.61 16.43
CA ASN A 6 -1.36 -25.65 17.47
C ASN A 6 -0.96 -24.32 16.82
N VAL A 7 -1.26 -23.20 17.47
CA VAL A 7 -0.91 -21.85 16.98
C VAL A 7 0.61 -21.72 16.77
N LYS A 8 1.40 -22.43 17.59
CA LYS A 8 2.84 -22.52 17.43
C LYS A 8 3.26 -23.19 16.11
N ASP A 9 2.63 -24.30 15.75
CA ASP A 9 2.92 -25.01 14.50
C ASP A 9 2.57 -24.16 13.26
N LEU A 10 1.53 -23.32 13.37
CA LEU A 10 1.13 -22.39 12.32
C LEU A 10 2.16 -21.25 12.14
N LEU A 11 2.71 -20.74 13.24
CA LEU A 11 3.78 -19.73 13.22
C LEU A 11 5.08 -20.32 12.66
N ASP A 12 5.44 -21.53 13.08
CA ASP A 12 6.66 -22.21 12.62
C ASP A 12 6.58 -22.52 11.11
N SER A 13 5.39 -22.89 10.61
CA SER A 13 5.15 -23.11 9.18
C SER A 13 5.25 -21.82 8.37
N ALA A 14 4.69 -20.70 8.86
CA ALA A 14 4.77 -19.40 8.20
C ALA A 14 6.21 -18.82 8.15
N ILE A 15 7.07 -19.19 9.11
CA ILE A 15 8.48 -18.82 9.13
C ILE A 15 9.26 -19.65 8.10
N LEU A 16 9.01 -20.97 8.02
CA LEU A 16 9.61 -21.86 7.03
C LEU A 16 9.26 -21.42 5.59
N ASP A 17 7.99 -21.13 5.31
CA ASP A 17 7.55 -20.65 3.99
C ASP A 17 8.20 -19.29 3.62
N ASN A 18 8.48 -18.43 4.61
CA ASN A 18 9.21 -17.18 4.39
C ASN A 18 10.71 -17.38 4.11
N MET A 19 11.33 -18.44 4.63
CA MET A 19 12.73 -18.73 4.33
C MET A 19 12.92 -19.25 2.90
N ASP A 20 11.98 -20.06 2.40
CA ASP A 20 12.06 -20.61 1.05
C ASP A 20 11.82 -19.53 -0.02
N THR A 21 10.91 -18.59 0.24
CA THR A 21 10.71 -17.41 -0.63
C THR A 21 11.93 -16.48 -0.66
N GLN A 22 12.67 -16.33 0.45
CA GLN A 22 13.93 -15.57 0.44
C GLN A 22 15.04 -16.25 -0.37
N LYS A 23 15.13 -17.58 -0.34
CA LYS A 23 16.09 -18.33 -1.16
C LYS A 23 15.78 -18.21 -2.65
N GLU A 24 14.50 -18.28 -3.01
CA GLU A 24 14.04 -18.12 -4.39
C GLU A 24 14.32 -16.70 -4.92
N VAL A 25 14.06 -15.65 -4.12
CA VAL A 25 14.40 -14.26 -4.47
C VAL A 25 15.91 -14.04 -4.61
N LYS A 26 16.73 -14.76 -3.83
CA LYS A 26 18.19 -14.67 -3.93
C LYS A 26 18.71 -15.32 -5.22
N GLY A 27 18.19 -16.50 -5.59
CA GLY A 27 18.50 -17.14 -6.87
C GLY A 27 18.18 -16.25 -8.08
N LEU A 28 17.03 -15.57 -8.05
CA LEU A 28 16.63 -14.61 -9.11
C LEU A 28 17.50 -13.34 -9.20
N ARG A 29 18.27 -13.01 -8.14
CA ARG A 29 19.23 -11.90 -8.17
C ARG A 29 20.58 -12.33 -8.74
N ASP A 30 20.97 -13.58 -8.49
CA ASP A 30 22.23 -14.14 -8.97
C ASP A 30 22.17 -14.48 -10.48
N ASP A 31 20.97 -14.66 -11.04
CA ASP A 31 20.72 -14.86 -12.48
C ASP A 31 20.72 -13.55 -13.32
N ARG A 32 21.04 -12.39 -12.72
CA ARG A 32 21.20 -11.13 -13.47
C ARG A 32 22.66 -10.93 -13.87
N ASP A 33 22.91 -10.91 -15.18
CA ASP A 33 24.22 -10.64 -15.79
C ASP A 33 24.91 -9.39 -15.18
N PRO A 34 26.22 -9.44 -14.87
CA PRO A 34 26.94 -8.36 -14.21
C PRO A 34 27.37 -7.21 -15.16
N ASP A 35 26.97 -7.20 -16.43
CA ASP A 35 27.56 -6.32 -17.45
C ASP A 35 26.79 -5.00 -17.71
N MET A 36 26.21 -4.40 -16.66
CA MET A 36 25.61 -3.07 -16.78
C MET A 36 26.12 -2.07 -15.72
N GLU A 37 27.43 -2.10 -15.46
CA GLU A 37 28.15 -0.98 -14.85
C GLU A 37 29.18 -0.41 -15.83
N LYS A 38 28.77 0.66 -16.51
CA LYS A 38 29.66 1.73 -16.97
C LYS A 38 28.82 2.89 -17.45
N ASN A 39 28.82 3.99 -16.69
CA ASN A 39 28.95 5.34 -17.21
C ASN A 39 29.38 6.26 -16.04
N ASN A 40 30.65 6.66 -16.12
CA ASN A 40 31.40 7.46 -15.16
C ASN A 40 31.10 8.96 -15.27
N LEU A 41 31.03 9.63 -14.10
CA LEU A 41 31.57 10.96 -13.71
C LEU A 41 31.23 12.20 -14.60
N THR A 42 30.85 13.38 -14.09
CA THR A 42 31.71 14.32 -13.32
C THR A 42 30.93 15.61 -12.92
N GLY A 43 31.13 16.10 -11.67
CA GLY A 43 31.28 17.51 -11.24
C GLY A 43 30.26 18.63 -11.55
N ASN A 44 29.66 19.23 -10.51
CA ASN A 44 30.04 20.54 -9.93
C ASN A 44 28.96 21.12 -9.00
N ASP A 45 29.39 21.58 -7.83
CA ASP A 45 28.62 22.37 -6.89
C ASP A 45 28.27 23.76 -7.46
N SER A 46 27.03 24.20 -7.29
CA SER A 46 26.69 25.59 -6.93
C SER A 46 25.19 25.72 -6.69
N GLU A 47 24.87 26.32 -5.56
CA GLU A 47 23.56 26.65 -5.02
C GLU A 47 22.62 27.33 -6.03
N ASN A 48 21.37 26.86 -6.08
CA ASN A 48 20.20 27.71 -6.27
C ASN A 48 18.96 26.97 -5.77
N PHE A 49 18.49 27.38 -4.60
CA PHE A 49 17.20 26.99 -4.05
C PHE A 49 16.07 27.38 -5.01
N ARG A 50 15.57 26.41 -5.76
CA ARG A 50 14.20 26.41 -6.29
C ARG A 50 13.53 25.18 -5.72
N PRO A 51 12.25 25.26 -5.30
CA PRO A 51 11.53 24.09 -4.83
C PRO A 51 11.44 23.12 -6.01
N GLN A 52 12.32 22.12 -6.01
CA GLN A 52 12.21 20.98 -6.90
C GLN A 52 10.87 20.35 -6.56
N HIS A 53 9.91 20.61 -7.44
CA HIS A 53 8.75 19.76 -7.60
C HIS A 53 9.32 18.34 -7.66
N LEU A 54 9.16 17.61 -6.55
CA LEU A 54 9.58 16.22 -6.44
C LEU A 54 9.05 15.53 -7.69
N ILE A 55 9.95 15.18 -8.60
CA ILE A 55 9.68 14.22 -9.66
C ILE A 55 9.58 12.91 -8.91
N LYS A 56 8.41 12.73 -8.27
CA LYS A 56 8.03 11.57 -7.49
C LYS A 56 7.79 10.52 -8.54
N ASP A 57 8.78 9.63 -8.72
CA ASP A 57 8.80 8.44 -9.58
C ASP A 57 7.41 8.07 -10.12
N SER A 58 6.98 8.81 -11.14
CA SER A 58 5.65 8.65 -11.71
C SER A 58 5.79 7.46 -12.62
N PHE A 59 5.11 6.37 -12.25
CA PHE A 59 5.08 5.17 -13.06
C PHE A 59 4.74 5.52 -14.51
N PRO A 60 5.25 4.77 -15.51
CA PRO A 60 4.82 4.95 -16.87
C PRO A 60 3.33 4.61 -16.98
N THR A 61 2.50 5.64 -16.87
CA THR A 61 1.06 5.62 -17.15
C THR A 61 0.79 5.60 -18.65
N SER A 62 1.79 5.32 -19.47
CA SER A 62 1.74 5.34 -20.94
C SER A 62 0.67 4.43 -21.53
N ASN A 63 0.22 3.41 -20.77
CA ASN A 63 -0.83 2.48 -21.18
C ASN A 63 -2.22 2.86 -20.67
N LEU A 64 -2.33 3.91 -19.86
CA LEU A 64 -3.59 4.36 -19.26
C LEU A 64 -4.17 5.53 -20.05
N ASN A 65 -5.50 5.54 -20.21
CA ASN A 65 -6.20 6.72 -20.70
C ASN A 65 -6.23 7.83 -19.62
N GLU A 66 -6.58 9.06 -20.02
CA GLU A 66 -6.58 10.21 -19.10
C GLU A 66 -7.50 10.01 -17.87
N SER A 67 -8.62 9.31 -18.03
CA SER A 67 -9.54 9.01 -16.93
C SER A 67 -8.93 8.04 -15.92
N GLU A 68 -8.30 6.97 -16.39
CA GLU A 68 -7.62 5.98 -15.55
C GLU A 68 -6.45 6.60 -14.80
N GLN A 69 -5.68 7.47 -15.46
CA GLN A 69 -4.60 8.22 -14.81
C GLN A 69 -5.14 9.10 -13.68
N LYS A 70 -6.25 9.78 -13.94
CA LYS A 70 -6.92 10.61 -12.93
C LYS A 70 -7.42 9.77 -11.75
N GLU A 71 -8.03 8.60 -11.99
CA GLU A 71 -8.48 7.71 -10.91
C GLU A 71 -7.32 7.23 -10.03
N VAL A 72 -6.19 6.85 -10.64
CA VAL A 72 -4.99 6.46 -9.90
C VAL A 72 -4.48 7.63 -9.07
N ALA A 73 -4.37 8.83 -9.64
CA ALA A 73 -3.92 10.02 -8.93
C ALA A 73 -4.85 10.40 -7.76
N GLU A 74 -6.17 10.33 -7.97
CA GLU A 74 -7.15 10.57 -6.91
C GLU A 74 -7.03 9.54 -5.78
N PHE A 75 -6.77 8.29 -6.12
CA PHE A 75 -6.53 7.24 -5.14
C PHE A 75 -5.22 7.46 -4.35
N GLU A 76 -4.13 7.85 -5.02
CA GLU A 76 -2.87 8.21 -4.35
C GLU A 76 -3.09 9.37 -3.37
N MET A 77 -3.76 10.43 -3.82
CA MET A 77 -4.09 11.58 -2.96
C MET A 77 -4.96 11.16 -1.77
N PHE A 78 -5.94 10.29 -1.98
CA PHE A 78 -6.80 9.76 -0.93
C PHE A 78 -6.00 9.00 0.15
N LEU A 79 -5.00 8.21 -0.25
CA LEU A 79 -4.16 7.46 0.69
C LEU A 79 -3.21 8.36 1.49
N GLU A 80 -2.79 9.49 0.94
CA GLU A 80 -1.90 10.45 1.60
C GLU A 80 -2.62 11.41 2.57
N GLN A 81 -3.95 11.47 2.53
CA GLN A 81 -4.74 12.34 3.40
C GLN A 81 -4.86 11.80 4.83
N ASP A 82 -4.14 12.38 5.79
CA ASP A 82 -4.33 12.11 7.22
C ASP A 82 -5.45 12.98 7.82
N ARG A 83 -6.62 12.37 8.01
CA ARG A 83 -7.84 13.05 8.50
C ARG A 83 -7.94 13.12 10.02
N TYR A 84 -7.29 12.20 10.71
CA TYR A 84 -7.30 12.08 12.17
C TYR A 84 -5.88 11.89 12.68
N THR A 85 -5.51 12.67 13.69
CA THR A 85 -4.18 12.63 14.32
C THR A 85 -4.23 12.12 15.77
N ASP A 86 -5.40 11.67 16.20
CA ASP A 86 -5.66 11.18 17.54
C ASP A 86 -5.13 9.75 17.72
N LYS A 87 -5.36 9.20 18.93
CA LYS A 87 -4.88 7.88 19.30
C LYS A 87 -5.61 6.81 18.48
N LYS A 88 -4.83 5.91 17.88
CA LYS A 88 -5.36 4.76 17.14
C LYS A 88 -5.93 3.71 18.08
N GLU A 89 -7.17 3.30 17.82
CA GLU A 89 -7.83 2.19 18.51
C GLU A 89 -7.87 0.95 17.61
N GLN A 90 -7.74 -0.23 18.21
CA GLN A 90 -7.77 -1.52 17.51
C GLN A 90 -9.13 -2.19 17.70
N PHE A 91 -9.70 -2.70 16.61
CA PHE A 91 -10.92 -3.49 16.64
C PHE A 91 -10.86 -4.60 15.58
N ILE A 92 -11.64 -5.66 15.80
CA ILE A 92 -11.78 -6.77 14.86
C ILE A 92 -13.18 -6.68 14.26
N PHE A 93 -13.27 -6.77 12.94
CA PHE A 93 -14.54 -6.83 12.23
C PHE A 93 -14.51 -7.93 11.17
N ARG A 94 -15.69 -8.31 10.69
CA ARG A 94 -15.86 -9.31 9.63
C ARG A 94 -16.30 -8.63 8.35
N LEU A 95 -15.76 -9.08 7.23
CA LEU A 95 -16.16 -8.67 5.89
C LEU A 95 -16.57 -9.89 5.08
N SER A 96 -17.28 -9.67 3.98
CA SER A 96 -17.43 -10.72 2.97
C SER A 96 -16.06 -11.10 2.42
N LYS A 97 -15.90 -12.38 2.06
CA LYS A 97 -14.64 -12.91 1.53
C LYS A 97 -14.19 -12.13 0.29
N THR A 98 -15.09 -11.87 -0.65
CA THR A 98 -14.81 -11.11 -1.87
C THR A 98 -14.28 -9.72 -1.55
N CYS A 99 -14.95 -8.98 -0.66
CA CYS A 99 -14.52 -7.64 -0.26
C CYS A 99 -13.12 -7.66 0.36
N PHE A 100 -12.86 -8.62 1.25
CA PHE A 100 -11.54 -8.79 1.86
C PHE A 100 -10.44 -9.04 0.80
N GLU A 101 -10.69 -9.97 -0.13
CA GLU A 101 -9.74 -10.33 -1.19
C GLU A 101 -9.47 -9.18 -2.16
N ASP A 102 -10.49 -8.39 -2.50
CA ASP A 102 -10.35 -7.28 -3.44
C ASP A 102 -9.45 -6.18 -2.86
N TYR A 103 -9.63 -5.82 -1.59
CA TYR A 103 -8.73 -4.88 -0.93
C TYR A 103 -7.31 -5.44 -0.76
N GLU A 104 -7.15 -6.74 -0.52
CA GLU A 104 -5.84 -7.38 -0.44
C GLU A 104 -5.10 -7.32 -1.79
N LYS A 105 -5.80 -7.64 -2.88
CA LYS A 105 -5.27 -7.54 -4.24
C LYS A 105 -4.93 -6.11 -4.61
N LEU A 106 -5.79 -5.15 -4.26
CA LEU A 106 -5.54 -3.72 -4.50
C LEU A 106 -4.28 -3.25 -3.79
N ALA A 107 -4.14 -3.54 -2.48
CA ALA A 107 -2.94 -3.18 -1.73
C ALA A 107 -1.68 -3.82 -2.33
N SER A 108 -1.75 -5.10 -2.70
CA SER A 108 -0.64 -5.82 -3.32
C SER A 108 -0.25 -5.22 -4.67
N ALA A 109 -1.23 -4.95 -5.54
CA ALA A 109 -1.02 -4.33 -6.83
C ALA A 109 -0.44 -2.92 -6.69
N TYR A 110 -0.99 -2.11 -5.78
CA TYR A 110 -0.50 -0.76 -5.49
C TYR A 110 0.96 -0.78 -5.01
N ASN A 111 1.31 -1.68 -4.09
CA ASN A 111 2.69 -1.76 -3.60
C ASN A 111 3.67 -2.18 -4.69
N TYR A 112 3.32 -3.20 -5.47
CA TYR A 112 4.17 -3.73 -6.54
C TYR A 112 4.29 -2.75 -7.71
N LYS A 113 3.17 -2.15 -8.12
CA LYS A 113 3.07 -1.27 -9.30
C LYS A 113 3.31 0.19 -9.01
N LEU A 114 3.35 0.64 -7.76
CA LEU A 114 3.60 2.05 -7.42
C LEU A 114 4.79 2.23 -6.47
N ASN A 115 5.50 1.15 -6.13
CA ASN A 115 6.64 1.14 -5.20
C ASN A 115 6.33 1.85 -3.86
N LYS A 116 5.08 1.72 -3.41
CA LYS A 116 4.60 2.26 -2.13
C LYS A 116 4.44 1.14 -1.11
N LYS A 117 4.29 1.52 0.16
CA LYS A 117 4.00 0.60 1.26
C LYS A 117 2.66 0.95 1.87
N VAL A 118 1.62 0.25 1.42
CA VAL A 118 0.24 0.41 1.87
C VAL A 118 -0.31 -0.96 2.21
N SER A 119 -0.92 -1.10 3.40
CA SER A 119 -1.63 -2.31 3.78
C SER A 119 -3.11 -2.20 3.42
N ARG A 120 -3.78 -3.34 3.29
CA ARG A 120 -5.25 -3.43 3.19
C ARG A 120 -5.95 -2.59 4.28
N ASN A 121 -5.42 -2.66 5.50
CA ASN A 121 -5.97 -1.93 6.65
C ASN A 121 -5.83 -0.42 6.49
N ASP A 122 -4.81 0.07 5.80
CA ASP A 122 -4.66 1.51 5.52
C ASP A 122 -5.74 2.00 4.58
N ILE A 123 -5.98 1.26 3.49
CA ILE A 123 -7.06 1.57 2.53
C ILE A 123 -8.42 1.56 3.24
N MET A 124 -8.72 0.50 4.01
CA MET A 124 -9.97 0.38 4.75
C MET A 124 -10.16 1.51 5.77
N ARG A 125 -9.10 1.88 6.48
CA ARG A 125 -9.14 2.99 7.44
C ARG A 125 -9.50 4.31 6.76
N LYS A 126 -8.82 4.66 5.66
CA LYS A 126 -9.12 5.88 4.90
C LYS A 126 -10.56 5.91 4.39
N ALA A 127 -11.09 4.76 3.97
CA ALA A 127 -12.47 4.65 3.50
C ALA A 127 -13.49 4.89 4.63
N LEU A 128 -13.24 4.31 5.81
CA LEU A 128 -14.07 4.54 7.00
C LEU A 128 -14.00 6.00 7.48
N GLU A 129 -12.80 6.58 7.49
CA GLU A 129 -12.57 7.99 7.84
C GLU A 129 -13.32 8.94 6.90
N GLN A 130 -13.31 8.66 5.59
CA GLN A 130 -14.05 9.44 4.60
C GLN A 130 -15.57 9.32 4.77
N TYR A 131 -16.08 8.11 5.04
CA TYR A 131 -17.50 7.93 5.32
C TYR A 131 -17.91 8.61 6.63
N HIS A 132 -17.05 8.59 7.65
CA HIS A 132 -17.30 9.24 8.92
C HIS A 132 -17.51 10.75 8.74
N GLU A 133 -16.58 11.42 8.05
CA GLU A 133 -16.64 12.86 7.80
C GLU A 133 -17.88 13.24 6.98
N LYS A 134 -18.18 12.49 5.90
CA LYS A 134 -19.29 12.84 4.99
C LYS A 134 -20.67 12.52 5.56
N SER A 135 -20.79 11.44 6.32
CA SER A 135 -22.09 10.82 6.62
C SER A 135 -22.35 10.70 8.11
N VAL A 136 -21.40 10.17 8.89
CA VAL A 136 -21.67 9.80 10.29
C VAL A 136 -21.98 11.03 11.13
N VAL A 137 -21.22 12.11 10.99
CA VAL A 137 -21.45 13.37 11.73
C VAL A 137 -22.86 13.89 11.46
N ARG A 138 -23.23 14.01 10.19
CA ARG A 138 -24.54 14.51 9.78
C ARG A 138 -25.68 13.58 10.21
N LEU A 139 -25.51 12.27 10.08
CA LEU A 139 -26.54 11.30 10.46
C LEU A 139 -26.75 11.31 11.97
N LYS A 140 -25.68 11.46 12.76
CA LYS A 140 -25.78 11.62 14.20
C LYS A 140 -26.63 12.83 14.56
N ASP A 141 -26.36 13.99 13.95
CA ASP A 141 -27.14 15.21 14.19
C ASP A 141 -28.63 15.08 13.81
N ILE A 142 -28.95 14.25 12.82
CA ILE A 142 -30.33 13.97 12.41
C ILE A 142 -31.00 13.03 13.41
N ILE A 143 -30.31 11.95 13.79
CA ILE A 143 -30.83 10.94 14.71
C ILE A 143 -31.03 11.52 16.11
N ASP A 144 -30.12 12.38 16.58
CA ASP A 144 -30.23 13.04 17.89
C ASP A 144 -31.45 13.97 18.01
N LYS A 145 -32.09 14.31 16.87
CA LYS A 145 -33.34 15.09 16.85
C LYS A 145 -34.61 14.24 16.93
N ILE A 146 -34.50 12.93 16.77
CA ILE A 146 -35.62 11.97 16.85
C ILE A 146 -35.83 11.59 18.31
#